data_AF-A0A8S3GIN7-F1
#
_entry.id   AF-A0A8S3GIN7-F1
#
_cell.length_a   1.000
_cell.length_b   1.000
_cell.length_c   1.000
_cell.angle_alpha   90.00
_cell.angle_beta   90.00
_cell.angle_gamma   90.00
#
_symmetry.space_group_name_H-M   'P 1'
#
loop_
_entity.id
_entity.type
_entity.pdbx_description
1 polymer ?
#
loop_
_entity_poly.entity_id
_entity_poly.type
_entity_poly.pdbx_seq_one_letter_code
_entity_poly.pdbx_strand_id
1 'polypeptide(L)'
;EIRTNSNSNKKYEKICGNNPIVKSLNQCTEFLICLSPKTNADLLLDYLQLNYHFQIFYTTIVIQHSIHEWSIHDMNWYQTDNTRYAISMLHSLGYAFDDKYLSNESLQSLMIELAEKDENNFYQLSLKAFYELKKCHWLNLIEIFNKNLVKTVDESNIFHVAVIHITPTRILIMPKEKTKGHRAMRHSLSQDVHDFCLVYLKPDPPNIYFNDDNNHLTEYFRELFLSGIDFGGSRYHLFGASNSQLKDHSFWFIRALSLNEIHQKRQLLGQFDDILNLGTYVARLGLWFSKTDPTDVSIHNL
;
A
#
# COMPACT_ATOMS: atom_id res chain seq x y z
N GLU A 1 34.14 4.37 20.30
CA GLU A 1 34.93 5.42 20.94
C GLU A 1 36.16 5.71 20.09
N ILE A 2 36.36 6.96 19.67
CA ILE A 2 37.61 7.38 19.01
C ILE A 2 38.06 8.67 19.67
N ARG A 3 39.19 8.59 20.38
CA ARG A 3 39.91 9.71 20.96
C ARG A 3 40.50 10.58 19.85
N THR A 4 40.32 11.88 19.98
CA THR A 4 41.02 12.88 19.19
C THR A 4 42.49 12.93 19.59
N ASN A 5 43.39 12.88 18.62
CA ASN A 5 44.76 13.35 18.79
C ASN A 5 45.20 14.15 17.57
N SER A 6 45.82 15.28 17.89
CA SER A 6 46.18 16.40 17.04
C SER A 6 47.41 16.14 16.17
N ASN A 7 47.40 16.80 15.02
CA ASN A 7 48.53 17.23 14.18
C ASN A 7 49.73 16.29 13.99
N SER A 8 49.82 15.70 12.80
CA SER A 8 51.08 15.72 12.04
C SER A 8 50.80 15.55 10.55
N ASN A 9 51.42 16.40 9.73
CA ASN A 9 51.50 16.27 8.28
C ASN A 9 51.91 14.84 7.89
N LYS A 10 50.95 14.02 7.48
CA LYS A 10 51.22 12.77 6.79
C LYS A 10 50.76 12.90 5.36
N LYS A 11 51.77 12.94 4.47
CA LYS A 11 51.69 12.57 3.06
C LYS A 11 50.71 11.39 2.94
N TYR A 12 49.58 11.59 2.26
CA TYR A 12 48.65 10.51 1.96
C TYR A 12 49.36 9.55 0.99
N GLU A 13 49.99 8.51 1.54
CA GLU A 13 50.40 7.36 0.75
C GLU A 13 49.14 6.67 0.23
N LYS A 14 49.01 6.65 -1.10
CA LYS A 14 47.99 5.89 -1.82
C LYS A 14 48.10 4.41 -1.44
N ILE A 15 47.17 3.92 -0.64
CA ILE A 15 46.91 2.49 -0.50
C ILE A 15 45.60 2.18 -1.24
N CYS A 16 45.59 2.40 -2.56
CA CYS A 16 44.55 1.84 -3.42
C CYS A 16 44.94 0.39 -3.73
N GLY A 17 44.40 -0.56 -2.96
CA GLY A 17 44.53 -2.00 -3.30
C GLY A 17 44.36 -2.98 -2.15
N ASN A 18 44.55 -2.57 -0.89
CA ASN A 18 44.55 -3.50 0.26
C ASN A 18 43.38 -3.30 1.24
N ASN A 19 42.39 -2.45 0.92
CA ASN A 19 41.20 -2.37 1.78
C ASN A 19 40.38 -3.66 1.63
N PRO A 20 40.15 -4.42 2.72
CA PRO A 20 39.42 -5.68 2.66
C PRO A 20 38.02 -5.55 2.04
N ILE A 21 37.35 -4.42 2.27
CA ILE A 21 36.01 -4.14 1.75
C ILE A 21 36.06 -3.99 0.23
N VAL A 22 37.00 -3.21 -0.31
CA VAL A 22 37.16 -3.03 -1.76
C VAL A 22 37.51 -4.35 -2.45
N LYS A 23 38.37 -5.16 -1.81
CA LYS A 23 38.75 -6.47 -2.32
C LYS A 23 37.56 -7.44 -2.36
N SER A 24 36.74 -7.45 -1.31
CA SER A 24 35.52 -8.27 -1.25
C SER A 24 34.47 -7.82 -2.26
N LEU A 25 34.22 -6.51 -2.38
CA LEU A 25 33.23 -5.97 -3.32
C LEU A 25 33.63 -6.23 -4.79
N ASN A 26 34.91 -6.15 -5.14
CA ASN A 26 35.40 -6.47 -6.48
C ASN A 26 35.28 -7.96 -6.85
N GLN A 27 35.05 -8.84 -5.87
CA GLN A 27 34.86 -10.28 -6.09
C GLN A 27 33.37 -10.66 -6.16
N CYS A 28 32.46 -9.74 -5.86
CA CYS A 28 31.02 -9.98 -5.93
C CYS A 28 30.51 -9.77 -7.37
N THR A 29 29.71 -10.71 -7.86
CA THR A 29 28.97 -10.56 -9.14
C THR A 29 27.75 -9.66 -8.97
N GLU A 30 27.12 -9.70 -7.80
CA GLU A 30 26.01 -8.85 -7.39
C GLU A 30 26.15 -8.54 -5.89
N PHE A 31 25.71 -7.34 -5.48
CA PHE A 31 25.71 -6.93 -4.08
C PHE A 31 24.47 -6.07 -3.80
N LEU A 32 23.65 -6.51 -2.86
CA LEU A 32 22.43 -5.81 -2.45
C LEU A 32 22.71 -4.95 -1.21
N ILE A 33 22.37 -3.66 -1.30
CA ILE A 33 22.47 -2.73 -0.18
C ILE A 33 21.07 -2.27 0.23
N CYS A 34 20.59 -2.78 1.35
CA CYS A 34 19.33 -2.33 1.96
C CYS A 34 19.61 -1.19 2.93
N LEU A 35 19.24 0.03 2.56
CA LEU A 35 19.40 1.21 3.42
C LEU A 35 18.06 1.93 3.58
N SER A 36 17.78 2.31 4.81
CA SER A 36 16.68 3.20 5.18
C SER A 36 17.18 4.21 6.20
N PRO A 37 16.85 5.51 6.07
CA PRO A 37 16.19 6.22 4.95
C PRO A 37 17.10 6.47 3.72
N LYS A 38 16.53 7.03 2.63
CA LYS A 38 17.27 7.40 1.39
C LYS A 38 18.48 8.29 1.66
N THR A 39 18.38 9.20 2.61
CA THR A 39 19.50 10.05 3.07
C THR A 39 20.70 9.23 3.54
N ASN A 40 20.48 8.07 4.17
CA ASN A 40 21.57 7.19 4.57
C ASN A 40 22.19 6.45 3.39
N ALA A 41 21.42 6.20 2.32
CA ALA A 41 21.93 5.66 1.08
C ALA A 41 22.84 6.66 0.37
N ASP A 42 22.39 7.90 0.23
CA ASP A 42 23.17 8.97 -0.38
C ASP A 42 24.47 9.23 0.44
N LEU A 43 24.37 9.29 1.78
CA LEU A 43 25.53 9.44 2.67
C LEU A 43 26.50 8.26 2.57
N LEU A 44 26.01 7.02 2.47
CA LEU A 44 26.88 5.86 2.31
C LEU A 44 27.60 5.90 0.96
N LEU A 45 26.88 6.21 -0.12
CA LEU A 45 27.45 6.32 -1.45
C LEU A 45 28.52 7.41 -1.50
N ASP A 46 28.24 8.59 -0.93
CA ASP A 46 29.20 9.69 -0.81
C ASP A 46 30.42 9.28 0.01
N TYR A 47 30.21 8.61 1.16
CA TYR A 47 31.29 8.11 2.01
C TYR A 47 32.18 7.11 1.26
N LEU A 48 31.59 6.19 0.49
CA LEU A 48 32.31 5.18 -0.29
C LEU A 48 33.10 5.81 -1.44
N GLN A 49 32.52 6.78 -2.15
CA GLN A 49 33.17 7.50 -3.24
C GLN A 49 34.35 8.35 -2.73
N LEU A 50 34.14 9.11 -1.65
CA LEU A 50 35.14 10.03 -1.09
C LEU A 50 36.32 9.29 -0.44
N ASN A 51 36.06 8.21 0.29
CA ASN A 51 37.11 7.55 1.09
C ASN A 51 37.78 6.36 0.38
N TYR A 52 37.10 5.74 -0.59
CA TYR A 52 37.60 4.51 -1.23
C TYR A 52 37.71 4.60 -2.75
N HIS A 53 37.50 5.78 -3.35
CA HIS A 53 37.47 5.97 -4.82
C HIS A 53 36.58 4.94 -5.51
N PHE A 54 35.48 4.56 -4.86
CA PHE A 54 34.53 3.60 -5.36
C PHE A 54 33.83 4.18 -6.59
N GLN A 55 34.13 3.65 -7.78
CA GLN A 55 33.50 4.10 -9.04
C GLN A 55 32.46 3.05 -9.48
N ILE A 56 31.21 3.49 -9.61
CA ILE A 56 30.11 2.65 -10.07
C ILE A 56 30.22 2.57 -11.61
N PHE A 57 30.68 1.44 -12.13
CA PHE A 57 30.68 1.16 -13.56
C PHE A 57 29.72 -0.01 -13.84
N TYR A 58 28.76 0.22 -14.73
CA TYR A 58 27.91 -0.79 -15.35
C TYR A 58 27.15 -1.76 -14.43
N THR A 59 26.59 -1.31 -13.31
CA THR A 59 25.71 -2.16 -12.49
C THR A 59 24.42 -1.46 -12.09
N THR A 60 23.33 -2.21 -12.25
CA THR A 60 21.99 -1.90 -11.78
C THR A 60 22.02 -1.78 -10.26
N ILE A 61 22.22 -0.57 -9.72
CA ILE A 61 22.01 -0.34 -8.29
C ILE A 61 20.51 -0.43 -8.05
N VAL A 62 20.07 -1.55 -7.49
CA VAL A 62 18.70 -1.72 -7.00
C VAL A 62 18.68 -1.23 -5.55
N ILE A 63 18.26 0.03 -5.36
CA ILE A 63 17.95 0.53 -4.02
C ILE A 63 16.60 -0.06 -3.64
N GLN A 64 16.62 -1.17 -2.91
CA GLN A 64 15.42 -1.76 -2.34
C GLN A 64 15.12 -1.04 -1.03
N HIS A 65 14.09 -0.20 -1.06
CA HIS A 65 13.61 0.48 0.13
C HIS A 65 12.78 -0.51 0.96
N SER A 66 13.19 -0.77 2.20
CA SER A 66 12.31 -1.39 3.18
C SER A 66 11.27 -0.34 3.59
N ILE A 67 10.03 -0.52 3.15
CA ILE A 67 8.89 0.20 3.73
C ILE A 67 8.86 -0.20 5.21
N HIS A 68 8.76 0.79 6.10
CA HIS A 68 8.63 0.50 7.52
C HIS A 68 7.34 -0.28 7.74
N GLU A 69 7.40 -1.54 8.18
CA GLU A 69 6.18 -2.27 8.50
C GLU A 69 5.58 -1.68 9.77
N TRP A 70 4.49 -0.90 9.61
CA TRP A 70 3.76 -0.39 10.75
C TRP A 70 3.21 -1.55 11.56
N SER A 71 3.53 -1.57 12.85
CA SER A 71 2.97 -2.56 13.75
C SER A 71 1.48 -2.30 13.95
N ILE A 72 0.77 -3.33 14.42
CA ILE A 72 -0.62 -3.18 14.86
C ILE A 72 -0.73 -2.09 15.94
N HIS A 73 0.32 -1.89 16.75
CA HIS A 73 0.34 -0.83 17.77
C HIS A 73 0.35 0.58 17.17
N ASP A 74 1.12 0.81 16.10
CA ASP A 74 1.17 2.11 15.42
C ASP A 74 -0.18 2.44 14.76
N MET A 75 -0.84 1.41 14.22
CA MET A 75 -2.18 1.54 13.65
C MET A 75 -3.28 1.74 14.70
N ASN A 76 -3.08 1.27 15.93
CA ASN A 76 -4.06 1.40 17.02
C ASN A 76 -4.23 2.82 17.54
N TRP A 77 -3.31 3.74 17.23
CA TRP A 77 -3.49 5.17 17.50
C TRP A 77 -4.64 5.77 16.69
N TYR A 78 -5.04 5.12 15.59
CA TYR A 78 -6.18 5.50 14.77
C TYR A 78 -7.34 4.54 15.06
N GLN A 79 -8.41 5.05 15.67
CA GLN A 79 -9.42 4.21 16.32
C GLN A 79 -10.48 3.65 15.37
N THR A 80 -10.77 4.33 14.25
CA THR A 80 -11.86 3.98 13.32
C THR A 80 -11.32 3.39 12.02
N ASP A 81 -12.15 2.60 11.32
CA ASP A 81 -11.77 2.06 10.00
C ASP A 81 -11.47 3.17 8.99
N ASN A 82 -12.16 4.31 9.07
CA ASN A 82 -11.92 5.45 8.20
C ASN A 82 -10.56 6.13 8.47
N THR A 83 -10.22 6.33 9.75
CA THR A 83 -8.93 6.94 10.14
C THR A 83 -7.75 5.99 9.86
N ARG A 84 -7.91 4.69 10.15
CA ARG A 84 -6.96 3.64 9.79
C ARG A 84 -6.73 3.56 8.28
N TYR A 85 -7.79 3.66 7.50
CA TYR A 85 -7.67 3.72 6.04
C TYR A 85 -6.89 4.95 5.58
N ALA A 86 -7.21 6.14 6.12
CA ALA A 86 -6.55 7.39 5.77
C ALA A 86 -5.04 7.35 6.04
N ILE A 87 -4.64 6.80 7.20
CA ILE A 87 -3.21 6.68 7.51
C ILE A 87 -2.53 5.58 6.69
N SER A 88 -3.19 4.43 6.45
CA SER A 88 -2.65 3.40 5.55
C SER A 88 -2.48 3.92 4.12
N MET A 89 -3.38 4.78 3.64
CA MET A 89 -3.26 5.47 2.35
C MET A 89 -1.97 6.30 2.29
N LEU A 90 -1.68 7.09 3.32
CA LEU A 90 -0.46 7.89 3.38
C LEU A 90 0.79 7.01 3.52
N HIS A 91 0.74 6.01 4.40
CA HIS A 91 1.82 5.04 4.60
C HIS A 91 2.18 4.29 3.31
N SER A 92 1.20 3.98 2.46
CA SER A 92 1.46 3.33 1.16
C SER A 92 2.35 4.14 0.20
N LEU A 93 2.56 5.45 0.47
CA LEU A 93 3.54 6.26 -0.24
C LEU A 93 5.00 5.99 0.19
N GLY A 94 5.21 5.14 1.20
CA GLY A 94 6.51 4.78 1.76
C GLY A 94 7.26 6.00 2.30
N TYR A 95 8.56 6.09 2.00
CA TYR A 95 9.45 7.14 2.49
C TYR A 95 8.94 8.58 2.25
N ALA A 96 8.12 8.80 1.21
CA ALA A 96 7.57 10.11 0.92
C ALA A 96 6.76 10.66 2.11
N PHE A 97 6.07 9.76 2.82
CA PHE A 97 5.31 10.06 4.03
C PHE A 97 6.05 9.60 5.30
N ASP A 98 6.50 8.36 5.34
CA ASP A 98 7.04 7.72 6.55
C ASP A 98 8.19 8.49 7.18
N ASP A 99 9.16 8.96 6.37
CA ASP A 99 10.31 9.72 6.89
C ASP A 99 9.86 10.98 7.63
N LYS A 100 8.79 11.64 7.16
CA LYS A 100 8.27 12.88 7.76
C LYS A 100 7.43 12.60 9.00
N TYR A 101 6.65 11.53 8.96
CA TYR A 101 5.78 11.14 10.05
C TYR A 101 6.60 10.57 11.22
N LEU A 102 7.46 9.59 10.96
CA LEU A 102 8.22 8.87 11.99
C LEU A 102 9.29 9.73 12.67
N SER A 103 9.84 10.73 11.96
CA SER A 103 10.84 11.65 12.54
C SER A 103 10.27 12.86 13.29
N ASN A 104 8.94 13.03 13.31
CA ASN A 104 8.31 14.23 13.84
C ASN A 104 7.15 13.90 14.80
N GLU A 105 7.46 13.80 16.10
CA GLU A 105 6.46 13.54 17.14
C GLU A 105 5.33 14.57 17.17
N SER A 106 5.61 15.85 16.91
CA SER A 106 4.57 16.89 16.87
C SER A 106 3.56 16.67 15.75
N LEU A 107 4.03 16.22 14.58
CA LEU A 107 3.14 15.84 13.47
C LEU A 107 2.30 14.61 13.82
N GLN A 108 2.90 13.60 14.46
CA GLN A 108 2.17 12.41 14.90
C GLN A 108 1.05 12.78 15.88
N SER A 109 1.36 13.53 16.94
CA SER A 109 0.36 13.99 17.91
C SER A 109 -0.75 14.80 17.26
N LEU A 110 -0.41 15.73 16.36
CA LEU A 110 -1.39 16.52 15.62
C LEU A 110 -2.33 15.63 14.78
N MET A 111 -1.78 14.68 14.05
CA MET A 111 -2.57 13.78 13.20
C MET A 111 -3.49 12.87 14.02
N ILE A 112 -3.00 12.34 15.15
CA ILE A 112 -3.77 11.50 16.07
C ILE A 112 -4.92 12.33 16.69
N GLU A 113 -4.64 13.52 17.22
CA GLU A 113 -5.66 14.40 17.80
C GLU A 113 -6.75 14.78 16.77
N LEU A 114 -6.35 15.08 15.53
CA LEU A 114 -7.29 15.38 14.45
C LEU A 114 -8.15 14.16 14.09
N ALA A 115 -7.56 12.97 14.05
CA ALA A 115 -8.27 11.73 13.77
C ALA A 115 -9.31 11.41 14.87
N GLU A 116 -8.99 11.67 16.13
CA GLU A 116 -9.92 11.50 17.27
C GLU A 116 -11.04 12.54 17.26
N LYS A 117 -10.75 13.77 16.83
CA LYS A 117 -11.70 14.89 16.87
C LYS A 117 -12.71 14.88 15.72
N ASP A 118 -12.25 14.65 14.49
CA ASP A 118 -13.10 14.64 13.28
C ASP A 118 -12.48 13.75 12.20
N GLU A 119 -12.94 12.50 12.16
CA GLU A 119 -12.44 11.50 11.21
C GLU A 119 -12.63 11.90 9.73
N ASN A 120 -13.68 12.66 9.41
CA ASN A 120 -13.94 13.08 8.04
C ASN A 120 -12.96 14.19 7.64
N ASN A 121 -12.77 15.18 8.51
CA ASN A 121 -11.77 16.21 8.29
C ASN A 121 -10.36 15.60 8.19
N PHE A 122 -10.02 14.64 9.06
CA PHE A 122 -8.75 13.91 9.00
C PHE A 122 -8.58 13.17 7.67
N TYR A 123 -9.61 12.47 7.19
CA TYR A 123 -9.57 11.80 5.89
C TYR A 123 -9.37 12.80 4.73
N GLN A 124 -10.08 13.93 4.72
CA GLN A 124 -9.93 14.95 3.66
C GLN A 124 -8.55 15.61 3.67
N LEU A 125 -7.98 15.87 4.84
CA LEU A 125 -6.62 16.38 4.99
C LEU A 125 -5.58 15.35 4.53
N SER A 126 -5.78 14.08 4.88
CA SER A 126 -4.96 12.97 4.42
C SER A 126 -5.03 12.80 2.91
N LEU A 127 -6.22 12.95 2.32
CA LEU A 127 -6.41 12.93 0.87
C LEU A 127 -5.63 14.05 0.18
N LYS A 128 -5.67 15.26 0.74
CA LYS A 128 -4.88 16.38 0.26
C LYS A 128 -3.38 16.11 0.37
N ALA A 129 -2.92 15.65 1.53
CA ALA A 129 -1.52 15.28 1.74
C ALA A 129 -1.06 14.20 0.75
N PHE A 130 -1.87 13.18 0.50
CA PHE A 130 -1.59 12.10 -0.44
C PHE A 130 -1.30 12.65 -1.85
N TYR A 131 -2.20 13.49 -2.39
CA TYR A 131 -2.01 14.05 -3.72
C TYR A 131 -0.83 15.01 -3.80
N GLU A 132 -0.59 15.81 -2.78
CA GLU A 132 0.53 16.75 -2.76
C GLU A 132 1.87 16.03 -2.62
N LEU A 133 1.97 14.99 -1.79
CA LEU A 133 3.17 14.17 -1.66
C LEU A 133 3.52 13.42 -2.95
N LYS A 134 2.51 12.97 -3.72
CA LYS A 134 2.74 12.37 -5.05
C LYS A 134 3.33 13.35 -6.06
N LYS A 135 3.12 14.65 -5.89
CA LYS A 135 3.68 15.70 -6.78
C LYS A 135 5.03 16.20 -6.28
N CYS A 136 5.14 16.45 -4.98
CA CYS A 136 6.29 17.07 -4.36
C CYS A 136 6.64 16.40 -3.04
N HIS A 137 7.84 15.83 -2.98
CA HIS A 137 8.34 15.15 -1.78
C HIS A 137 8.75 16.12 -0.66
N TRP A 138 8.89 17.41 -0.93
CA TRP A 138 9.41 18.43 0.00
C TRP A 138 8.28 19.28 0.57
N LEU A 139 7.28 18.61 1.14
CA LEU A 139 6.07 19.21 1.66
C LEU A 139 6.08 19.24 3.19
N ASN A 140 5.67 20.36 3.77
CA ASN A 140 5.45 20.48 5.21
C ASN A 140 4.05 19.95 5.57
N LEU A 141 3.99 18.73 6.13
CA LEU A 141 2.71 18.11 6.48
C LEU A 141 1.98 18.83 7.62
N ILE A 142 2.70 19.47 8.55
CA ILE A 142 2.09 20.24 9.63
C ILE A 142 1.21 21.37 9.08
N GLU A 143 1.66 22.05 8.02
CA GLU A 143 0.87 23.10 7.36
C GLU A 143 -0.41 22.58 6.70
N ILE A 144 -0.43 21.31 6.29
CA ILE A 144 -1.63 20.70 5.74
C ILE A 144 -2.58 20.37 6.89
N PHE A 145 -2.10 19.64 7.89
CA PHE A 145 -2.95 19.15 8.98
C PHE A 145 -3.45 20.25 9.93
N ASN A 146 -2.77 21.40 9.99
CA ASN A 146 -3.30 22.58 10.71
C ASN A 146 -4.46 23.31 9.99
N LYS A 147 -4.81 22.94 8.76
CA LYS A 147 -5.91 23.58 8.03
C LYS A 147 -7.25 22.97 8.45
N ASN A 148 -8.28 23.80 8.59
CA ASN A 148 -9.66 23.33 8.66
C ASN A 148 -10.21 23.20 7.23
N LEU A 149 -10.63 22.00 6.84
CA LEU A 149 -11.38 21.82 5.60
C LEU A 149 -12.88 21.95 5.87
N VAL A 150 -13.59 22.61 4.96
CA VAL A 150 -15.04 22.76 5.03
C VAL A 150 -15.71 21.45 4.61
N LYS A 151 -16.74 21.03 5.35
CA LYS A 151 -17.51 19.81 5.12
C LYS A 151 -18.09 19.77 3.70
N THR A 152 -17.91 18.65 3.01
CA THR A 152 -18.72 18.28 1.85
C THR A 152 -20.06 17.72 2.33
N VAL A 153 -21.14 18.15 1.69
CA VAL A 153 -22.50 17.62 1.91
C VAL A 153 -22.54 16.18 1.43
N ASP A 154 -23.04 15.29 2.28
CA ASP A 154 -23.18 13.86 1.99
C ASP A 154 -24.36 13.66 1.03
N GLU A 155 -24.09 13.10 -0.14
CA GLU A 155 -25.13 12.71 -1.09
C GLU A 155 -25.70 11.37 -0.63
N SER A 156 -27.01 11.33 -0.36
CA SER A 156 -27.67 10.09 0.05
C SER A 156 -27.48 9.01 -1.04
N ASN A 157 -27.15 7.79 -0.60
CA ASN A 157 -27.06 6.57 -1.41
C ASN A 157 -25.74 6.29 -2.17
N ILE A 158 -24.62 6.93 -1.81
CA ILE A 158 -23.29 6.64 -2.37
C ILE A 158 -22.40 5.97 -1.33
N PHE A 159 -21.81 4.82 -1.67
CA PHE A 159 -20.80 4.15 -0.85
C PHE A 159 -19.40 4.62 -1.21
N HIS A 160 -18.55 4.80 -0.20
CA HIS A 160 -17.13 5.09 -0.36
C HIS A 160 -16.31 3.84 0.01
N VAL A 161 -15.78 3.16 -1.00
CA VAL A 161 -15.13 1.86 -0.81
C VAL A 161 -13.61 2.00 -0.88
N ALA A 162 -12.92 1.19 -0.07
CA ALA A 162 -11.47 1.08 -0.11
C ALA A 162 -10.99 0.68 -1.51
N VAL A 163 -9.91 1.30 -1.98
CA VAL A 163 -9.31 1.03 -3.29
C VAL A 163 -7.83 0.76 -3.12
N ILE A 164 -7.35 -0.30 -3.75
CA ILE A 164 -5.93 -0.65 -3.80
C ILE A 164 -5.50 -0.79 -5.25
N HIS A 165 -4.37 -0.18 -5.59
CA HIS A 165 -3.67 -0.44 -6.83
C HIS A 165 -2.46 -1.32 -6.53
N ILE A 166 -2.42 -2.49 -7.16
CA ILE A 166 -1.28 -3.39 -7.09
C ILE A 166 -0.56 -3.32 -8.42
N THR A 167 0.73 -3.04 -8.35
CA THR A 167 1.68 -3.18 -9.44
C THR A 167 2.67 -4.28 -9.07
N PRO A 168 3.45 -4.80 -10.03
CA PRO A 168 4.50 -5.78 -9.72
C PRO A 168 5.45 -5.32 -8.61
N THR A 169 5.73 -4.02 -8.50
CA THR A 169 6.66 -3.50 -7.48
C THR A 169 6.00 -2.96 -6.22
N ARG A 170 4.70 -2.62 -6.23
CA ARG A 170 4.08 -1.84 -5.15
C ARG A 170 2.62 -2.14 -4.92
N ILE A 171 2.21 -2.03 -3.66
CA ILE A 171 0.81 -1.96 -3.24
C ILE A 171 0.54 -0.52 -2.78
N LEU A 172 -0.36 0.16 -3.49
CA LEU A 172 -0.75 1.54 -3.19
C LEU A 172 -2.20 1.54 -2.72
N ILE A 173 -2.42 2.06 -1.52
CA ILE A 173 -3.76 2.30 -1.01
C ILE A 173 -4.18 3.67 -1.55
N MET A 174 -5.25 3.67 -2.32
CA MET A 174 -5.71 4.83 -3.07
C MET A 174 -6.83 5.56 -2.31
N PRO A 175 -7.19 6.79 -2.67
CA PRO A 175 -8.41 7.41 -2.19
C PRO A 175 -9.64 6.52 -2.44
N LYS A 176 -10.58 6.50 -1.49
CA LYS A 176 -11.83 5.72 -1.62
C LYS A 176 -12.59 6.11 -2.88
N GLU A 177 -13.14 5.13 -3.57
CA GLU A 177 -13.97 5.35 -4.75
C GLU A 177 -15.45 5.40 -4.38
N LYS A 178 -16.16 6.35 -5.00
CA LYS A 178 -17.61 6.47 -4.92
C LYS A 178 -18.27 5.39 -5.79
N THR A 179 -19.16 4.60 -5.21
CA THR A 179 -19.91 3.58 -5.94
C THR A 179 -21.35 3.50 -5.43
N LYS A 180 -22.30 3.17 -6.32
CA LYS A 180 -23.68 2.82 -5.94
C LYS A 180 -23.79 1.47 -5.20
N GLY A 181 -22.66 0.78 -5.05
CA GLY A 181 -22.58 -0.55 -4.48
C GLY A 181 -23.08 -1.63 -5.44
N HIS A 182 -22.76 -2.88 -5.13
CA HIS A 182 -23.26 -4.06 -5.84
C HIS A 182 -24.19 -4.88 -4.95
N ARG A 183 -24.82 -5.93 -5.51
CA ARG A 183 -25.79 -6.76 -4.78
C ARG A 183 -25.23 -7.35 -3.50
N ALA A 184 -23.99 -7.86 -3.51
CA ALA A 184 -23.36 -8.37 -2.29
C ALA A 184 -23.19 -7.28 -1.20
N MET A 185 -22.77 -6.06 -1.54
CA MET A 185 -22.66 -4.95 -0.58
C MET A 185 -24.01 -4.53 0.01
N ARG A 186 -25.09 -4.59 -0.77
CA ARG A 186 -26.45 -4.25 -0.30
C ARG A 186 -27.17 -5.39 0.37
N HIS A 187 -26.63 -6.60 0.27
CA HIS A 187 -27.24 -7.76 0.91
C HIS A 187 -27.11 -7.61 2.43
N SER A 188 -28.13 -8.04 3.17
CA SER A 188 -28.25 -7.96 4.65
C SER A 188 -27.14 -8.65 5.45
N LEU A 189 -26.14 -9.19 4.76
CA LEU A 189 -24.99 -9.92 5.29
C LEU A 189 -23.71 -9.10 5.31
N SER A 190 -23.68 -7.99 4.56
CA SER A 190 -22.58 -7.03 4.66
C SER A 190 -22.80 -6.21 5.92
N GLN A 191 -21.98 -6.43 6.95
CA GLN A 191 -22.08 -5.70 8.21
C GLN A 191 -21.62 -4.24 8.02
N ASP A 192 -20.62 -4.02 7.16
CA ASP A 192 -20.09 -2.71 6.84
C ASP A 192 -19.55 -2.65 5.40
N VAL A 193 -19.68 -1.49 4.76
CA VAL A 193 -19.02 -1.16 3.48
C VAL A 193 -17.49 -1.26 3.60
N HIS A 194 -16.95 -1.02 4.80
CA HIS A 194 -15.54 -1.17 5.13
C HIS A 194 -15.04 -2.61 5.07
N ASP A 195 -15.94 -3.60 4.98
CA ASP A 195 -15.54 -4.99 4.74
C ASP A 195 -15.10 -5.23 3.30
N PHE A 196 -15.47 -4.36 2.34
CA PHE A 196 -15.13 -4.52 0.94
C PHE A 196 -13.95 -3.64 0.52
N CYS A 197 -13.12 -4.20 -0.36
CA CYS A 197 -12.01 -3.51 -0.99
C CYS A 197 -11.99 -3.79 -2.48
N LEU A 198 -11.86 -2.75 -3.30
CA LEU A 198 -11.68 -2.85 -4.73
C LEU A 198 -10.20 -2.83 -5.08
N VAL A 199 -9.71 -3.93 -5.63
CA VAL A 199 -8.31 -4.10 -5.98
C VAL A 199 -8.17 -4.01 -7.50
N TYR A 200 -7.30 -3.12 -7.98
CA TYR A 200 -6.91 -3.02 -9.39
C TYR A 200 -5.49 -3.53 -9.58
N LEU A 201 -5.29 -4.37 -10.59
CA LEU A 201 -3.96 -4.67 -11.09
C LEU A 201 -3.59 -3.61 -12.13
N LYS A 202 -2.46 -2.94 -11.90
CA LYS A 202 -1.94 -1.87 -12.77
C LYS A 202 -0.50 -2.19 -13.17
N PRO A 203 -0.06 -1.76 -14.36
CA PRO A 203 1.36 -1.81 -14.68
C PRO A 203 2.12 -0.85 -13.77
N ASP A 204 3.41 -1.14 -13.57
CA ASP A 204 4.31 -0.16 -12.95
C ASP A 204 4.39 1.12 -13.79
N PRO A 205 4.71 2.27 -13.15
CA PRO A 205 5.04 3.50 -13.86
C PRO A 205 6.12 3.27 -14.93
N PRO A 206 6.07 4.01 -16.06
CA PRO A 206 7.14 3.98 -17.04
C PRO A 206 8.48 4.29 -16.37
N ASN A 207 9.53 3.55 -16.77
CA ASN A 207 10.90 3.57 -16.21
C ASN A 207 11.15 2.71 -14.96
N ILE A 208 10.14 2.02 -14.43
CA ILE A 208 10.36 0.91 -13.50
C ILE A 208 10.34 -0.38 -14.32
N TYR A 209 11.52 -0.87 -14.66
CA TYR A 209 11.68 -2.10 -15.43
C TYR A 209 11.77 -3.28 -14.46
N PHE A 210 10.67 -4.00 -14.30
CA PHE A 210 10.71 -5.32 -13.69
C PHE A 210 11.22 -6.30 -14.75
N ASN A 211 12.51 -6.62 -14.68
CA ASN A 211 13.16 -7.55 -15.59
C ASN A 211 13.18 -8.94 -14.93
N ASP A 212 11.99 -9.49 -14.72
CA ASP A 212 11.81 -10.77 -14.04
C ASP A 212 11.17 -11.78 -14.99
N ASP A 213 11.51 -13.05 -14.79
CA ASP A 213 10.91 -14.13 -15.56
C ASP A 213 9.41 -14.18 -15.27
N ASN A 214 8.58 -14.37 -16.31
CA ASN A 214 7.11 -14.40 -16.19
C ASN A 214 6.58 -15.35 -15.10
N ASN A 215 7.36 -16.38 -14.74
CA ASN A 215 7.02 -17.32 -13.68
C ASN A 215 7.05 -16.69 -12.28
N HIS A 216 8.03 -15.83 -11.98
CA HIS A 216 8.14 -15.18 -10.68
C HIS A 216 7.02 -14.16 -10.46
N LEU A 217 6.66 -13.39 -11.50
CA LEU A 217 5.49 -12.50 -11.45
C LEU A 217 4.19 -13.26 -11.22
N THR A 218 4.02 -14.39 -11.91
CA THR A 218 2.83 -15.24 -11.74
C THR A 218 2.75 -15.77 -10.32
N GLU A 219 3.88 -16.22 -9.77
CA GLU A 219 3.97 -16.73 -8.40
C GLU A 219 3.70 -15.63 -7.37
N TYR A 220 4.27 -14.44 -7.55
CA TYR A 220 4.02 -13.27 -6.70
C TYR A 220 2.52 -12.96 -6.59
N PHE A 221 1.82 -12.85 -7.73
CA PHE A 221 0.38 -12.60 -7.70
C PHE A 221 -0.37 -13.79 -7.09
N ARG A 222 0.01 -15.03 -7.41
CA ARG A 222 -0.61 -16.23 -6.83
C ARG A 222 -0.53 -16.21 -5.31
N GLU A 223 0.64 -15.93 -4.75
CA GLU A 223 0.84 -15.82 -3.32
C GLU A 223 0.01 -14.68 -2.73
N LEU A 224 0.03 -13.49 -3.34
CA LEU A 224 -0.77 -12.34 -2.90
C LEU A 224 -2.28 -12.64 -2.86
N PHE A 225 -2.81 -13.34 -3.87
CA PHE A 225 -4.23 -13.72 -3.90
C PHE A 225 -4.58 -14.78 -2.86
N LEU A 226 -3.63 -15.64 -2.45
CA LEU A 226 -3.82 -16.67 -1.43
C LEU A 226 -3.66 -16.12 -0.01
N SER A 227 -2.63 -15.31 0.23
CA SER A 227 -2.33 -14.71 1.54
C SER A 227 -3.29 -13.58 1.89
N GLY A 228 -3.78 -12.85 0.89
CA GLY A 228 -4.57 -11.64 1.09
C GLY A 228 -3.70 -10.40 1.21
N ILE A 229 -4.36 -9.26 1.45
CA ILE A 229 -3.75 -7.95 1.55
C ILE A 229 -4.09 -7.36 2.91
N ASP A 230 -3.08 -6.93 3.64
CA ASP A 230 -3.22 -6.31 4.95
C ASP A 230 -3.21 -4.79 4.83
N PHE A 231 -4.23 -4.13 5.36
CA PHE A 231 -4.25 -2.68 5.56
C PHE A 231 -5.26 -2.28 6.62
N GLY A 232 -5.07 -1.13 7.26
CA GLY A 232 -6.01 -0.64 8.27
C GLY A 232 -6.17 -1.58 9.47
N GLY A 233 -5.17 -2.44 9.75
CA GLY A 233 -5.25 -3.47 10.79
C GLY A 233 -6.17 -4.66 10.47
N SER A 234 -6.59 -4.80 9.21
CA SER A 234 -7.47 -5.88 8.74
C SER A 234 -6.86 -6.59 7.53
N ARG A 235 -7.18 -7.88 7.39
CA ARG A 235 -6.82 -8.70 6.23
C ARG A 235 -7.97 -8.83 5.27
N TYR A 236 -7.69 -8.62 3.99
CA TYR A 236 -8.66 -8.71 2.91
C TYR A 236 -8.24 -9.79 1.93
N HIS A 237 -9.21 -10.61 1.51
CA HIS A 237 -8.95 -11.71 0.59
C HIS A 237 -9.87 -11.66 -0.63
N LEU A 238 -9.41 -12.26 -1.73
CA LEU A 238 -10.17 -12.32 -2.98
C LEU A 238 -11.56 -12.91 -2.75
N PHE A 239 -12.59 -12.13 -3.07
CA PHE A 239 -13.98 -12.52 -2.89
C PHE A 239 -14.66 -12.85 -4.21
N GLY A 240 -14.44 -12.03 -5.25
CA GLY A 240 -14.96 -12.28 -6.60
C GLY A 240 -14.78 -11.10 -7.54
N ALA A 241 -15.29 -11.24 -8.77
CA ALA A 241 -15.31 -10.18 -9.77
C ALA A 241 -16.47 -10.42 -10.75
N SER A 242 -17.06 -9.35 -11.25
CA SER A 242 -17.98 -9.35 -12.39
C SER A 242 -17.21 -9.29 -13.71
N ASN A 243 -17.90 -9.52 -14.83
CA ASN A 243 -17.28 -9.51 -16.16
C ASN A 243 -16.64 -8.16 -16.52
N SER A 244 -17.22 -7.02 -16.11
CA SER A 244 -16.58 -5.72 -16.35
C SER A 244 -15.32 -5.56 -15.51
N GLN A 245 -15.36 -6.00 -14.25
CA GLN A 245 -14.20 -5.97 -13.37
C GLN A 245 -13.04 -6.83 -13.91
N LEU A 246 -13.31 -8.02 -14.44
CA LEU A 246 -12.30 -8.87 -15.09
C LEU A 246 -11.64 -8.19 -16.30
N LYS A 247 -12.42 -7.46 -17.12
CA LYS A 247 -11.90 -6.70 -18.26
C LYS A 247 -11.01 -5.52 -17.82
N ASP A 248 -11.35 -4.91 -16.70
CA ASP A 248 -10.61 -3.78 -16.11
C ASP A 248 -9.46 -4.23 -15.19
N HIS A 249 -9.16 -5.53 -15.14
CA HIS A 249 -8.20 -6.16 -14.23
C HIS A 249 -8.42 -5.76 -12.77
N SER A 250 -9.69 -5.80 -12.34
CA SER A 250 -10.11 -5.44 -10.98
C SER A 250 -10.89 -6.57 -10.31
N PHE A 251 -10.82 -6.59 -8.98
CA PHE A 251 -11.35 -7.66 -8.15
C PHE A 251 -11.90 -7.11 -6.84
N TRP A 252 -12.99 -7.71 -6.36
CA TRP A 252 -13.49 -7.46 -5.02
C TRP A 252 -12.79 -8.36 -4.04
N PHE A 253 -12.24 -7.74 -3.01
CA PHE A 253 -11.72 -8.39 -1.82
C PHE A 253 -12.67 -8.12 -0.65
N ILE A 254 -12.70 -9.04 0.30
CA ILE A 254 -13.51 -8.93 1.51
C ILE A 254 -12.65 -9.18 2.76
N ARG A 255 -12.96 -8.45 3.84
CA ARG A 255 -12.37 -8.65 5.15
C ARG A 255 -12.71 -10.05 5.66
N ALA A 256 -11.68 -10.82 5.99
CA ALA A 256 -11.78 -12.16 6.54
C ALA A 256 -10.47 -12.55 7.25
N LEU A 257 -10.58 -13.36 8.31
CA LEU A 257 -9.44 -13.90 9.05
C LEU A 257 -8.84 -15.15 8.40
N SER A 258 -9.60 -15.82 7.53
CA SER A 258 -9.17 -17.06 6.88
C SER A 258 -9.93 -17.35 5.59
N LEU A 259 -9.36 -18.22 4.74
CA LEU A 259 -10.03 -18.71 3.53
C LEU A 259 -11.35 -19.45 3.84
N ASN A 260 -11.46 -20.09 5.01
CA ASN A 260 -12.68 -20.76 5.43
C ASN A 260 -13.82 -19.75 5.69
N GLU A 261 -13.51 -18.62 6.33
CA GLU A 261 -14.48 -17.54 6.51
C GLU A 261 -14.94 -16.96 5.16
N ILE A 262 -14.05 -16.83 4.18
CA ILE A 262 -14.43 -16.41 2.82
C ILE A 262 -15.41 -17.40 2.22
N HIS A 263 -15.12 -18.71 2.32
CA HIS A 263 -16.01 -19.74 1.78
C HIS A 263 -17.40 -19.67 2.42
N GLN A 264 -17.47 -19.52 3.74
CA GLN A 264 -18.71 -19.30 4.47
C GLN A 264 -19.44 -18.04 3.96
N LYS A 265 -18.74 -16.91 3.84
CA LYS A 265 -19.32 -15.67 3.28
C LYS A 265 -19.86 -15.84 1.86
N ARG A 266 -19.19 -16.64 1.02
CA ARG A 266 -19.68 -16.98 -0.33
C ARG A 266 -20.93 -17.84 -0.28
N GLN A 267 -21.01 -18.85 0.58
CA GLN A 267 -22.21 -19.69 0.74
C GLN A 267 -23.45 -18.88 1.15
N LEU A 268 -23.26 -17.77 1.85
CA LEU A 268 -24.37 -16.88 2.18
C LEU A 268 -24.91 -16.09 0.96
N LEU A 269 -24.15 -15.97 -0.12
CA LEU A 269 -24.62 -15.41 -1.41
C LEU A 269 -25.41 -16.44 -2.24
N GLY A 270 -25.43 -17.71 -1.84
CA GLY A 270 -26.16 -18.75 -2.55
C GLY A 270 -25.48 -20.11 -2.50
N GLN A 271 -26.16 -21.11 -3.06
CA GLN A 271 -25.66 -22.47 -3.15
C GLN A 271 -24.72 -22.61 -4.35
N PHE A 272 -23.42 -22.74 -4.06
CA PHE A 272 -22.38 -22.91 -5.08
C PHE A 272 -21.72 -24.28 -5.07
N ASP A 273 -22.01 -25.11 -4.07
CA ASP A 273 -21.31 -26.38 -3.83
C ASP A 273 -21.56 -27.42 -4.95
N ASP A 274 -22.68 -27.33 -5.65
CA ASP A 274 -23.01 -28.21 -6.78
C ASP A 274 -22.33 -27.82 -8.11
N ILE A 275 -21.58 -26.71 -8.14
CA ILE A 275 -20.96 -26.20 -9.38
C ILE A 275 -19.53 -26.77 -9.52
N LEU A 276 -19.40 -27.81 -10.33
CA LEU A 276 -18.10 -28.48 -10.56
C LEU A 276 -17.15 -27.69 -11.48
N ASN A 277 -17.67 -26.83 -12.34
CA ASN A 277 -16.87 -26.06 -13.29
C ASN A 277 -16.46 -24.71 -12.71
N LEU A 278 -15.16 -24.48 -12.53
CA LEU A 278 -14.61 -23.24 -11.96
C LEU A 278 -15.06 -21.98 -12.72
N GLY A 279 -15.09 -22.02 -14.05
CA GLY A 279 -15.55 -20.89 -14.86
C GLY A 279 -17.01 -20.54 -14.60
N THR A 280 -17.86 -21.56 -14.46
CA THR A 280 -19.28 -21.39 -14.14
C THR A 280 -19.46 -20.89 -12.72
N TYR A 281 -18.66 -21.39 -11.77
CA TYR A 281 -18.66 -20.92 -10.38
C TYR A 281 -18.34 -19.43 -10.32
N VAL A 282 -17.23 -19.01 -10.94
CA VAL A 282 -16.80 -17.60 -11.00
C VAL A 282 -17.85 -16.73 -11.68
N ALA A 283 -18.43 -17.19 -12.79
CA ALA A 283 -19.45 -16.43 -13.51
C ALA A 283 -20.72 -16.21 -12.67
N ARG A 284 -21.20 -17.24 -11.95
CA ARG A 284 -22.39 -17.12 -11.08
C ARG A 284 -22.12 -16.24 -9.87
N LEU A 285 -20.96 -16.40 -9.23
CA LEU A 285 -20.52 -15.54 -8.14
C LEU A 285 -20.39 -14.08 -8.62
N GLY A 286 -19.87 -13.87 -9.83
CA GLY A 286 -19.73 -12.57 -10.48
C GLY A 286 -21.02 -11.76 -10.61
N LEU A 287 -22.18 -12.42 -10.68
CA LEU A 287 -23.49 -11.75 -10.77
C LEU A 287 -23.76 -10.88 -9.54
N TRP A 288 -23.27 -11.27 -8.37
CA TRP A 288 -23.42 -10.51 -7.12
C TRP A 288 -22.63 -9.20 -7.09
N PHE A 289 -21.65 -9.05 -7.99
CA PHE A 289 -20.78 -7.87 -8.10
C PHE A 289 -21.17 -6.92 -9.22
N SER A 290 -22.21 -7.25 -9.99
CA SER A 290 -22.78 -6.34 -10.98
C SER A 290 -23.45 -5.15 -10.29
N LYS A 291 -23.12 -3.94 -10.75
CA LYS A 291 -23.77 -2.70 -10.33
C LYS A 291 -25.19 -2.67 -10.94
N THR A 292 -26.20 -3.01 -10.15
CA THR A 292 -27.62 -2.89 -10.53
C THR A 292 -28.31 -1.92 -9.58
N ASP A 293 -29.18 -1.06 -10.10
CA ASP A 293 -30.10 -0.29 -9.26
C ASP A 293 -31.24 -1.24 -8.81
N PRO A 294 -31.56 -1.33 -7.51
CA PRO A 294 -32.71 -2.12 -7.07
C PRO A 294 -33.98 -1.51 -7.65
N THR A 295 -34.69 -2.28 -8.45
CA THR A 295 -36.06 -1.96 -8.87
C THR A 295 -36.98 -2.62 -7.86
N ASP A 296 -37.83 -1.88 -7.16
CA ASP A 296 -38.78 -2.34 -6.11
C ASP A 296 -39.87 -3.33 -6.59
N VAL A 297 -39.57 -4.18 -7.58
CA VAL A 297 -40.54 -5.03 -8.29
C VAL A 297 -40.74 -6.38 -7.61
N SER A 298 -40.31 -6.57 -6.36
CA SER A 298 -40.41 -7.88 -5.68
C SER A 298 -40.68 -7.78 -4.17
N ILE A 299 -41.79 -7.14 -3.78
CA ILE A 299 -42.37 -7.30 -2.43
C ILE A 299 -43.78 -7.96 -2.49
N HIS A 300 -44.35 -8.16 -3.68
CA HIS A 300 -45.58 -8.94 -3.82
C HIS A 300 -45.28 -10.29 -4.47
N ASN A 301 -45.43 -11.36 -3.67
CA ASN A 301 -45.42 -12.78 -4.00
C ASN A 301 -44.10 -13.52 -3.73
N LEU A 302 -43.81 -13.72 -2.44
CA LEU A 302 -43.27 -14.98 -1.91
C LEU A 302 -44.02 -15.33 -0.62
#